data_AF-A0A6I8UMN6-F1
#
_entry.id   AF-A0A6I8UMN6-F1
#
_cell.length_a   1.000
_cell.length_b   1.000
_cell.length_c   1.000
_cell.angle_alpha   90.00
_cell.angle_beta   90.00
_cell.angle_gamma   90.00
#
_symmetry.space_group_name_H-M   'P 1'
#
loop_
_entity.id
_entity.type
_entity.pdbx_description
1 polymer ?
#
loop_
_entity_poly.entity_id
_entity_poly.type
_entity_poly.pdbx_seq_one_letter_code
_entity_poly.pdbx_strand_id
1 'polypeptide(L)'
;MPPQGTSTTPFWLLASFLGLLLLLQLPRQTPAQCIDTHEPGCQHPAEIGMAQRHCIDPTKFWQCYALGNPAKLKYCRPNMAFDQDRNACVPWIAWVWQPCLEPVSRPPGWEVCQWTK
;
A
#
# COMPACT_ATOMS: atom_id res chain seq x y z
N MET A 1 37.43 7.40 -62.90
CA MET A 1 37.06 7.43 -61.47
C MET A 1 35.68 8.07 -61.35
N PRO A 2 34.64 7.38 -60.85
CA PRO A 2 33.30 7.95 -60.70
C PRO A 2 33.20 8.80 -59.42
N PRO A 3 32.42 9.91 -59.43
CA PRO A 3 32.06 10.64 -58.22
C PRO A 3 31.00 9.86 -57.44
N GLN A 4 31.23 9.70 -56.14
CA GLN A 4 30.33 8.98 -55.23
C GLN A 4 29.13 9.87 -54.87
N GLY A 5 27.92 9.37 -55.12
CA GLY A 5 26.67 9.99 -54.67
C GLY A 5 26.59 9.97 -53.15
N THR A 6 26.40 11.14 -52.55
CA THR A 6 26.25 11.31 -51.11
C THR A 6 24.93 10.70 -50.66
N SER A 7 25.02 9.59 -49.94
CA SER A 7 23.90 8.96 -49.23
C SER A 7 23.42 9.89 -48.11
N THR A 8 22.30 10.58 -48.32
CA THR A 8 21.63 11.35 -47.27
C THR A 8 20.97 10.37 -46.31
N THR A 9 21.72 9.94 -45.29
CA THR A 9 21.16 9.18 -44.18
C THR A 9 20.10 10.04 -43.49
N PRO A 10 18.88 9.53 -43.26
CA PRO A 10 17.83 10.29 -42.62
C PRO A 10 18.12 10.36 -41.12
N PHE A 11 18.99 11.30 -40.73
CA PHE A 11 19.40 11.56 -39.35
C PHE A 11 18.21 11.71 -38.39
N TRP A 12 17.07 12.18 -38.89
CA TRP A 12 15.81 12.27 -38.16
C TRP A 12 15.24 10.93 -37.72
N LEU A 13 15.37 9.88 -38.54
CA LEU A 13 14.93 8.53 -38.17
C LEU A 13 15.83 7.95 -37.07
N LEU A 14 17.15 8.16 -37.18
CA LEU A 14 18.10 7.74 -36.14
C LEU A 14 17.87 8.48 -34.82
N ALA A 15 17.66 9.80 -34.86
CA ALA A 15 17.37 10.60 -33.67
C ALA A 15 16.05 10.19 -33.00
N SER A 16 15.01 9.92 -33.79
CA SER A 16 13.71 9.47 -33.28
C SER A 16 13.81 8.06 -32.66
N PHE A 17 14.61 7.17 -33.27
CA PHE A 17 14.83 5.83 -32.75
C PHE A 17 15.64 5.84 -31.44
N LEU A 18 16.68 6.68 -31.37
CA LEU A 18 17.46 6.92 -30.15
C LEU A 18 16.61 7.52 -29.03
N GLY A 19 15.72 8.47 -29.35
CA GLY A 19 14.79 9.05 -28.38
C GLY A 19 13.80 8.03 -27.83
N LEU A 20 13.23 7.17 -28.69
CA LEU A 20 12.33 6.09 -28.25
C LEU A 20 13.05 5.05 -27.40
N LEU A 21 14.27 4.65 -27.79
CA LEU A 21 15.13 3.76 -27.02
C LEU A 21 15.46 4.35 -25.65
N LEU A 22 15.76 5.65 -25.56
CA LEU A 22 16.02 6.33 -24.30
C LEU A 22 14.79 6.31 -23.37
N LEU A 23 13.59 6.51 -23.92
CA LEU A 23 12.33 6.45 -23.15
C LEU A 23 12.02 5.05 -22.61
N LEU A 24 12.43 4.00 -23.33
CA LEU A 24 12.31 2.60 -22.89
C LEU A 24 13.29 2.22 -21.77
N GLN A 25 14.37 2.98 -21.59
CA GLN A 25 15.36 2.76 -20.51
C GLN A 25 14.97 3.45 -19.20
N LEU A 26 13.92 4.29 -19.16
CA LEU A 26 13.44 4.82 -17.89
C LEU A 26 12.87 3.67 -17.04
N PRO A 27 13.27 3.55 -15.77
CA PRO A 27 12.67 2.59 -14.87
C PRO A 27 11.18 2.91 -14.76
N ARG A 28 10.34 2.01 -15.27
CA ARG A 28 8.91 2.03 -14.98
C ARG A 28 8.74 1.78 -13.48
N GLN A 29 8.60 2.84 -12.69
CA GLN A 29 8.18 2.74 -11.30
C GLN A 29 6.70 2.36 -11.28
N THR A 30 6.38 1.09 -11.48
CA THR A 30 5.10 0.55 -11.03
C THR A 30 5.17 0.51 -9.51
N PRO A 31 4.38 1.30 -8.76
CA PRO A 31 4.34 1.12 -7.32
C PRO A 31 3.80 -0.29 -7.07
N ALA A 32 4.62 -1.22 -6.56
CA ALA A 32 4.03 -2.42 -6.00
C ALA A 32 3.28 -1.96 -4.75
N GLN A 33 1.97 -2.19 -4.75
CA GLN A 33 1.16 -1.89 -3.58
C GLN A 33 1.58 -2.85 -2.46
N CYS A 34 2.16 -2.29 -1.41
CA CYS A 34 2.48 -3.09 -0.25
C CYS A 34 1.21 -3.41 0.53
N ILE A 35 1.10 -4.68 0.88
CA ILE A 35 -0.01 -5.21 1.67
C ILE A 35 0.26 -4.85 3.13
N ASP A 36 -0.33 -3.75 3.61
CA ASP A 36 -0.20 -3.26 4.99
C ASP A 36 -1.51 -3.46 5.77
N THR A 37 -1.45 -4.23 6.86
CA THR A 37 -2.59 -4.54 7.73
C THR A 37 -2.99 -3.40 8.66
N HIS A 38 -2.16 -2.36 8.76
CA HIS A 38 -2.32 -1.24 9.69
C HIS A 38 -2.38 -1.70 11.16
N GLU A 39 -1.50 -2.64 11.53
CA GLU A 39 -1.32 -3.03 12.92
C GLU A 39 -0.89 -1.81 13.77
N PRO A 40 -1.59 -1.49 14.88
CA PRO A 40 -1.21 -0.41 15.77
C PRO A 40 -0.06 -0.84 16.69
N GLY A 41 0.77 0.13 17.08
CA GLY A 41 1.89 -0.08 18.01
C GLY A 41 1.48 -0.14 19.48
N CYS A 42 0.24 0.26 19.82
CA CYS A 42 -0.26 0.38 21.18
C CYS A 42 0.60 1.27 22.08
N GLN A 43 1.20 2.32 21.52
CA GLN A 43 2.08 3.25 22.24
C GLN A 43 1.33 4.49 22.74
N HIS A 44 0.09 4.71 22.30
CA HIS A 44 -0.70 5.87 22.66
C HIS A 44 -1.92 5.49 23.51
N PRO A 45 -2.24 6.23 24.60
CA PRO A 45 -3.39 5.91 25.47
C PRO A 45 -4.73 5.81 24.73
N ALA A 46 -4.92 6.60 23.67
CA ALA A 46 -6.14 6.57 22.85
C ALA A 46 -6.35 5.24 22.09
N GLU A 47 -5.32 4.42 21.93
CA GLU A 47 -5.42 3.11 21.28
C GLU A 47 -5.92 2.03 22.25
N ILE A 48 -5.75 2.24 23.56
CA ILE A 48 -6.08 1.24 24.58
C ILE A 48 -7.59 1.10 24.70
N GLY A 49 -8.09 -0.13 24.53
CA GLY A 49 -9.53 -0.41 24.54
C GLY A 49 -10.25 -0.02 23.24
N MET A 50 -9.59 0.69 22.33
CA MET A 50 -10.16 1.04 21.02
C MET A 50 -9.84 -0.07 20.00
N ALA A 51 -10.87 -0.62 19.37
CA ALA A 51 -10.66 -1.55 18.26
C ALA A 51 -10.29 -0.77 17.00
N GLN A 52 -9.33 -1.30 16.25
CA GLN A 52 -8.82 -0.68 15.02
C GLN A 52 -9.05 -1.64 13.86
N ARG A 53 -9.61 -1.16 12.76
CA ARG A 53 -9.92 -1.97 11.58
C ARG A 53 -8.64 -2.59 11.02
N HIS A 54 -8.70 -3.89 10.74
CA HIS A 54 -7.65 -4.55 9.97
C HIS A 54 -7.80 -4.14 8.50
N CYS A 55 -6.74 -3.60 7.87
CA CYS A 55 -6.91 -2.90 6.60
C CYS A 55 -7.32 -3.80 5.42
N ILE A 56 -6.79 -5.02 5.37
CA ILE A 56 -6.97 -5.94 4.23
C ILE A 56 -8.18 -6.86 4.44
N ASP A 57 -8.24 -7.53 5.58
CA ASP A 57 -9.30 -8.46 5.95
C ASP A 57 -10.36 -7.78 6.86
N PRO A 58 -11.58 -7.54 6.36
CA PRO A 58 -12.62 -6.86 7.12
C PRO A 58 -13.26 -7.76 8.19
N THR A 59 -13.00 -9.07 8.21
CA THR A 59 -13.50 -9.97 9.26
C THR A 59 -12.65 -9.92 10.53
N LYS A 60 -11.60 -9.08 10.53
CA LYS A 60 -10.64 -8.95 11.62
C LYS A 60 -10.50 -7.50 12.07
N PHE A 61 -9.99 -7.34 13.28
CA PHE A 61 -9.63 -6.05 13.85
C PHE A 61 -8.48 -6.21 14.84
N TRP A 62 -7.74 -5.13 15.07
CA TRP A 62 -6.68 -5.04 16.06
C TRP A 62 -7.23 -4.48 17.36
N GLN A 63 -6.70 -4.97 18.48
CA GLN A 63 -7.07 -4.50 19.82
C GLN A 63 -5.82 -4.33 20.66
N CYS A 64 -5.64 -3.11 21.19
CA CYS A 64 -4.65 -2.85 22.23
C CYS A 64 -5.30 -3.02 23.62
N TYR A 65 -4.61 -3.75 24.49
CA TYR A 65 -5.06 -4.00 25.87
C TYR A 65 -4.27 -3.22 26.92
N ALA A 66 -3.00 -2.90 26.63
CA ALA A 66 -2.12 -2.14 27.50
C ALA A 66 -1.04 -1.44 26.66
N LEU A 67 -0.47 -0.37 27.21
CA LEU A 67 0.56 0.42 26.55
C LEU A 67 1.85 -0.39 26.35
N GLY A 68 2.46 -0.23 25.18
CA GLY A 68 3.73 -0.89 24.81
C GLY A 68 3.62 -2.39 24.55
N ASN A 69 2.44 -2.99 24.71
CA ASN A 69 2.22 -4.40 24.39
C ASN A 69 1.78 -4.56 22.93
N PRO A 70 2.16 -5.65 22.24
CA PRO A 70 1.72 -5.90 20.88
C PRO A 70 0.19 -5.94 20.76
N ALA A 71 -0.33 -5.32 19.69
CA ALA A 71 -1.73 -5.40 19.35
C ALA A 71 -2.15 -6.87 19.18
N LYS A 72 -3.39 -7.17 19.57
CA LYS A 72 -3.97 -8.50 19.42
C LYS A 72 -4.94 -8.50 18.27
N LEU A 73 -4.73 -9.44 17.34
CA LEU A 73 -5.67 -9.70 16.27
C LEU A 73 -6.92 -10.39 16.81
N LYS A 74 -8.08 -9.84 16.46
CA LYS A 74 -9.41 -10.34 16.83
C LYS A 74 -10.22 -10.58 15.58
N TYR A 75 -11.23 -11.43 15.74
CA TYR A 75 -12.03 -11.96 14.64
C TYR A 75 -13.50 -11.69 14.94
N CYS A 76 -14.20 -11.21 13.93
CA CYS A 76 -15.66 -11.20 13.93
C CYS A 76 -16.20 -12.62 13.79
N ARG A 77 -17.46 -12.80 14.20
CA ARG A 77 -18.19 -14.05 13.96
C ARG A 77 -18.39 -14.28 12.45
N PRO A 78 -18.67 -15.53 12.02
CA PRO A 78 -19.01 -15.79 10.63
C PRO A 78 -20.14 -14.89 10.12
N ASN A 79 -20.06 -14.48 8.85
CA ASN A 79 -20.99 -13.54 8.20
C ASN A 79 -21.05 -12.14 8.84
N MET A 80 -20.00 -11.73 9.56
CA MET A 80 -19.84 -10.38 10.08
C MET A 80 -18.50 -9.78 9.65
N ALA A 81 -18.46 -8.45 9.60
CA ALA A 81 -17.27 -7.67 9.31
C ALA A 81 -17.16 -6.48 10.28
N PHE A 82 -15.95 -6.06 10.60
CA PHE A 82 -15.69 -4.97 11.54
C PHE A 82 -15.91 -3.61 10.86
N ASP A 83 -16.69 -2.77 11.52
CA ASP A 83 -17.01 -1.39 11.14
C ASP A 83 -16.38 -0.45 12.17
N GLN A 84 -15.51 0.45 11.71
CA GLN A 84 -14.73 1.34 12.58
C GLN A 84 -15.61 2.43 13.20
N ASP A 85 -16.59 2.96 12.47
CA ASP A 85 -17.47 4.04 12.92
C ASP A 85 -18.42 3.54 14.01
N ARG A 86 -18.86 2.28 13.88
CA ARG A 86 -19.66 1.59 14.91
C ARG A 86 -18.81 0.95 16.00
N ASN A 87 -17.50 0.86 15.79
CA ASN A 87 -16.53 0.17 16.64
C ASN A 87 -16.99 -1.26 16.99
N ALA A 88 -17.57 -1.98 16.03
CA ALA A 88 -18.23 -3.25 16.24
C ALA A 88 -18.26 -4.13 14.99
N CYS A 89 -18.44 -5.44 15.18
CA CYS A 89 -18.74 -6.36 14.09
C CYS A 89 -20.21 -6.23 13.68
N VAL A 90 -20.44 -5.85 12.42
CA VAL A 90 -21.77 -5.74 11.81
C VAL A 90 -22.03 -6.90 10.86
N PRO A 91 -23.30 -7.25 10.56
CA PRO A 91 -23.61 -8.23 9.53
C PRO A 91 -23.01 -7.86 8.17
N TRP A 92 -22.51 -8.85 7.43
CA TRP A 92 -21.85 -8.65 6.13
C TRP A 92 -22.67 -7.78 5.16
N ILE A 93 -23.98 -7.99 5.11
CA ILE A 93 -24.91 -7.25 4.23
C ILE A 93 -25.04 -5.77 4.58
N ALA A 94 -24.67 -5.37 5.80
CA ALA A 94 -24.70 -3.99 6.28
C ALA A 94 -23.32 -3.34 6.28
N TRP A 95 -22.27 -4.11 6.02
CA TRP A 95 -20.90 -3.64 6.01
C TRP A 95 -20.60 -2.89 4.71
N VAL A 96 -19.90 -1.76 4.83
CA VAL A 96 -19.49 -0.93 3.70
C VAL A 96 -17.98 -0.79 3.73
N TRP A 97 -17.34 -0.93 2.55
CA TRP A 97 -15.92 -0.70 2.44
C TRP A 97 -15.60 0.77 2.73
N GLN A 98 -14.59 0.99 3.56
CA GLN A 98 -14.06 2.31 3.90
C GLN A 98 -12.55 2.32 3.70
N PRO A 99 -11.95 3.47 3.35
CA PRO A 99 -10.50 3.64 3.37
C PRO A 99 -9.93 3.29 4.74
N CYS A 100 -8.77 2.63 4.76
CA CYS A 100 -8.06 2.39 6.00
C CYS A 100 -7.51 3.70 6.56
N LEU A 101 -7.56 3.84 7.87
CA LEU A 101 -6.95 4.97 8.58
C LEU A 101 -5.62 4.50 9.17
N GLU A 102 -4.63 5.39 9.10
CA GLU A 102 -3.34 5.20 9.76
C GLU A 102 -3.55 5.10 11.28
N PRO A 103 -3.01 4.08 11.95
CA PRO A 103 -3.08 4.00 13.41
C PRO A 103 -2.24 5.12 14.04
N VAL A 104 -2.58 5.49 15.27
CA VAL A 104 -1.87 6.59 15.98
C VAL A 104 -0.39 6.26 16.17
N SER A 105 -0.07 4.99 16.42
CA SER A 105 1.30 4.51 16.49
C SER A 105 1.49 3.25 15.65
N ARG A 106 2.70 3.05 15.13
CA ARG A 106 3.13 1.82 14.44
C ARG A 106 3.93 0.92 15.39
N PRO A 107 3.94 -0.41 15.17
CA PRO A 107 4.72 -1.32 15.99
C PRO A 107 6.23 -1.04 15.85
N PRO A 108 7.03 -1.37 16.88
CA PRO A 108 8.47 -1.18 16.83
C PRO A 108 9.10 -1.96 15.66
N GLY A 109 9.96 -1.30 14.87
CA GLY A 109 10.60 -1.92 13.71
C GLY A 109 9.71 -2.01 12.46
N TRP A 110 8.53 -1.37 12.46
CA TRP A 110 7.78 -1.16 11.23
C TRP A 110 8.56 -0.25 10.29
N GLU A 111 8.78 -0.72 9.08
CA GLU A 111 9.39 0.06 8.01
C GLU A 111 8.31 0.48 7.02
N VAL A 112 8.33 1.75 6.62
CA VAL A 112 7.51 2.19 5.50
C VAL A 112 7.87 1.35 4.29
N CYS A 113 6.89 1.03 3.46
CA CYS A 113 7.18 0.20 2.31
C CYS A 113 8.02 0.96 1.28
N GLN A 114 9.34 0.77 1.34
CA GLN A 114 10.29 1.41 0.44
C GLN A 114 10.65 0.46 -0.70
N TRP A 115 10.40 0.90 -1.92
CA TRP A 115 10.64 0.16 -3.16
C TRP A 115 12.12 0.19 -3.61
N THR A 116 13.06 0.39 -2.69
CA THR A 116 14.46 0.73 -3.01
C THR A 116 15.46 -0.31 -2.52
N LYS A 117 15.25 -1.59 -2.82
CA LYS A 117 16.30 -2.60 -2.71
C LYS A 117 16.44 -3.43 -3.97
#